data_AF-A0A0E3WIA6-F1
#
_entry.id   AF-A0A0E3WIA6-F1
#
_cell.length_a   1.000
_cell.length_b   1.000
_cell.length_c   1.000
_cell.angle_alpha   90.00
_cell.angle_beta   90.00
_cell.angle_gamma   90.00
#
_symmetry.space_group_name_H-M   'P 1'
#
loop_
_entity.id
_entity.type
_entity.pdbx_description
1 polymer ?
#
loop_
_entity_poly.entity_id
_entity_poly.type
_entity_poly.pdbx_seq_one_letter_code
_entity_poly.pdbx_strand_id
1 'polypeptide(L)'
;MSETNTIMSKRWFRIYVIVTTTMIAILLVLIFAWEPAGKHKETAGAAGIAAEGEKSAATGLTEVAGEALEMENGSGPVPHDGVLFIREMRQRGGGGFKNTFTTVPDYGKELVIQIKNNGSQGTVIANVTRGSHEYGFVDVKPGESLTRTFRMSDGSGMTGHWKVYVTTEDGHKIDISVEAGQH
;
A
#
# COMPACT_ATOMS: atom_id res chain seq x y z
N MET A 1 -38.07 -21.80 -16.36
CA MET A 1 -37.48 -22.25 -15.08
C MET A 1 -37.46 -21.02 -14.18
N SER A 2 -38.36 -20.94 -13.20
CA SER A 2 -38.54 -19.77 -12.35
C SER A 2 -37.67 -19.88 -11.10
N GLU A 3 -36.72 -18.96 -10.93
CA GLU A 3 -36.04 -18.77 -9.64
C GLU A 3 -36.92 -17.93 -8.72
N THR A 4 -37.44 -18.58 -7.68
CA THR A 4 -38.16 -17.94 -6.58
C THR A 4 -37.14 -17.33 -5.63
N ASN A 5 -36.91 -16.02 -5.74
CA ASN A 5 -36.19 -15.25 -4.71
C ASN A 5 -37.11 -15.09 -3.50
N THR A 6 -36.81 -15.85 -2.44
CA THR A 6 -37.52 -15.85 -1.16
C THR A 6 -37.48 -14.48 -0.49
N ILE A 7 -38.64 -13.83 -0.41
CA ILE A 7 -38.86 -12.62 0.39
C ILE A 7 -38.74 -13.01 1.87
N MET A 8 -37.56 -12.76 2.45
CA MET A 8 -37.29 -13.04 3.85
C MET A 8 -38.11 -12.07 4.71
N SER A 9 -39.04 -12.60 5.52
CA SER A 9 -39.95 -11.76 6.28
C SER A 9 -39.22 -10.96 7.36
N LYS A 10 -39.64 -9.71 7.58
CA LYS A 10 -39.02 -8.68 8.44
C LYS A 10 -38.67 -9.14 9.86
N ARG A 11 -39.32 -10.21 10.35
CA ARG A 11 -39.05 -10.82 11.67
C ARG A 11 -37.76 -11.64 11.69
N TRP A 12 -37.43 -12.32 10.59
CA TRP A 12 -36.21 -13.11 10.45
C TRP A 12 -34.97 -12.24 10.25
N PHE A 13 -35.11 -11.11 9.56
CA PHE A 13 -34.03 -10.12 9.42
C PHE A 13 -33.60 -9.56 10.79
N ARG A 14 -34.55 -9.30 11.69
CA ARG A 14 -34.24 -8.81 13.05
C ARG A 14 -33.49 -9.84 13.89
N ILE A 15 -33.85 -11.11 13.78
CA ILE A 15 -33.16 -12.21 14.47
C ILE A 15 -31.73 -12.35 13.92
N TYR A 16 -31.57 -12.33 12.60
CA TYR A 16 -30.26 -12.40 11.95
C TYR A 16 -29.33 -11.27 12.39
N VAL A 17 -29.82 -10.03 12.42
CA VAL A 17 -29.04 -8.87 12.89
C VAL A 17 -28.59 -9.04 14.34
N ILE A 18 -29.46 -9.49 15.24
CA ILE A 18 -29.11 -9.69 16.67
C ILE A 18 -28.05 -10.80 16.86
N VAL A 19 -28.14 -11.88 16.09
CA VAL A 19 -27.15 -12.98 16.18
C VAL A 19 -25.80 -12.55 15.61
N THR A 20 -25.79 -11.79 14.51
CA THR A 20 -24.52 -11.31 13.94
C THR A 20 -23.81 -10.28 14.82
N THR A 21 -24.54 -9.36 15.47
CA THR A 21 -23.93 -8.35 16.35
C THR A 21 -23.36 -8.96 17.63
N THR A 22 -24.03 -9.97 18.20
CA THR A 22 -23.52 -10.68 19.38
C THR A 22 -22.25 -11.47 19.08
N MET A 23 -22.15 -12.14 17.92
CA MET A 23 -20.93 -12.83 17.49
C MET A 23 -19.75 -11.87 17.27
N ILE A 24 -19.99 -10.70 16.66
CA ILE A 24 -18.95 -9.68 16.45
C ILE A 24 -18.45 -9.12 17.79
N ALA A 25 -19.34 -8.87 18.75
CA ALA A 25 -18.96 -8.39 20.08
C ALA A 25 -18.10 -9.41 20.84
N ILE A 26 -18.42 -10.71 20.77
CA ILE A 26 -17.62 -11.79 21.39
C ILE A 26 -16.24 -11.86 20.74
N LEU A 27 -16.16 -11.74 19.41
CA LEU A 27 -14.89 -11.77 18.68
C LEU A 27 -13.97 -10.60 19.09
N LEU A 28 -14.53 -9.40 19.27
CA LEU A 28 -13.76 -8.23 19.72
C LEU A 28 -13.25 -8.40 21.16
N VAL A 29 -14.04 -8.98 22.07
CA VAL A 29 -13.59 -9.26 23.44
C VAL A 29 -12.43 -10.27 23.45
N LEU A 30 -12.45 -11.29 22.59
CA LEU A 30 -11.37 -12.28 22.52
C LEU A 30 -10.06 -11.70 21.96
N ILE A 31 -10.14 -10.73 21.04
CA ILE A 31 -8.96 -10.04 20.51
C ILE A 31 -8.32 -9.13 21.58
N PHE A 32 -9.13 -8.45 22.40
CA PHE A 32 -8.63 -7.55 23.45
C PHE A 32 -8.27 -8.25 24.77
N ALA A 33 -8.80 -9.45 25.03
CA ALA A 33 -8.47 -10.24 26.22
C ALA A 33 -7.12 -10.98 26.13
N TRP A 34 -6.40 -10.83 25.01
CA TRP A 34 -5.07 -11.43 24.83
C TRP A 34 -3.98 -10.35 24.84
N GLU A 35 -3.78 -9.74 26.01
CA GLU A 35 -2.50 -9.12 26.35
C GLU A 35 -1.56 -10.22 26.88
N PRO A 36 -0.48 -10.58 26.17
CA PRO A 36 0.52 -11.47 26.74
C PRO A 36 1.26 -10.74 27.86
N ALA A 37 0.94 -11.11 29.10
CA ALA A 37 1.76 -10.78 30.26
C ALA A 37 3.15 -11.40 30.08
N GLY A 38 4.17 -10.55 29.93
CA GLY A 38 5.54 -11.01 29.74
C GLY A 38 6.57 -9.97 30.17
N LYS A 39 6.67 -9.72 31.49
CA LYS A 39 7.94 -9.33 32.10
C LYS A 39 8.52 -10.58 32.77
N HIS A 40 9.76 -10.97 32.45
CA HIS A 40 10.77 -11.36 33.44
C HIS A 40 12.17 -11.48 32.82
N LYS A 41 13.15 -11.16 33.67
CA LYS A 41 14.61 -11.09 33.49
C LYS A 41 15.29 -12.46 33.25
N GLU A 42 16.36 -12.40 32.47
CA GLU A 42 17.71 -13.00 32.63
C GLU A 42 17.95 -14.36 33.33
N THR A 43 18.71 -15.19 32.59
CA THR A 43 19.79 -16.15 32.97
C THR A 43 19.52 -17.66 33.06
N ALA A 44 20.40 -18.37 32.32
CA ALA A 44 20.97 -19.70 32.53
C ALA A 44 20.24 -20.96 31.99
N GLY A 45 20.85 -21.56 30.95
CA GLY A 45 21.51 -22.86 31.13
C GLY A 45 20.82 -24.13 30.62
N ALA A 46 21.46 -24.72 29.60
CA ALA A 46 21.61 -26.17 29.32
C ALA A 46 20.49 -26.96 28.60
N ALA A 47 20.80 -27.25 27.33
CA ALA A 47 20.82 -28.57 26.67
C ALA A 47 19.54 -29.42 26.55
N GLY A 48 19.07 -29.58 25.30
CA GLY A 48 19.04 -30.90 24.66
C GLY A 48 17.71 -31.39 24.02
N ILE A 49 17.70 -31.45 22.67
CA ILE A 49 17.20 -32.52 21.76
C ILE A 49 15.70 -32.93 21.85
N ALA A 50 14.88 -33.11 20.81
CA ALA A 50 14.83 -32.83 19.36
C ALA A 50 13.39 -33.19 18.89
N ALA A 51 12.88 -32.57 17.82
CA ALA A 51 12.29 -33.24 16.64
C ALA A 51 11.48 -32.28 15.74
N GLU A 52 11.93 -32.25 14.48
CA GLU A 52 11.33 -31.89 13.17
C GLU A 52 9.96 -31.20 13.05
N GLY A 53 9.94 -30.15 12.22
CA GLY A 53 8.75 -29.55 11.63
C GLY A 53 9.07 -28.33 10.76
N GLU A 54 9.33 -28.59 9.47
CA GLU A 54 9.29 -27.68 8.31
C GLU A 54 9.92 -26.27 8.38
N LYS A 55 11.04 -26.18 7.66
CA LYS A 55 11.79 -24.97 7.32
C LYS A 55 11.06 -24.19 6.22
N SER A 56 10.21 -23.24 6.59
CA SER A 56 9.85 -22.12 5.70
C SER A 56 10.60 -20.89 6.19
N ALA A 57 11.61 -20.47 5.42
CA ALA A 57 12.38 -19.27 5.70
C ALA A 57 11.47 -18.05 5.53
N ALA A 58 10.76 -17.70 6.59
CA ALA A 58 10.24 -16.36 6.77
C ALA A 58 11.46 -15.44 6.91
N THR A 59 11.82 -14.75 5.83
CA THR A 59 12.62 -13.55 5.90
C THR A 59 11.81 -12.56 6.72
N GLY A 60 11.99 -12.60 8.04
CA GLY A 60 11.47 -11.63 8.99
C GLY A 60 12.22 -10.32 8.79
N LEU A 61 11.98 -9.67 7.66
CA LEU A 61 12.18 -8.24 7.54
C LEU A 61 10.87 -7.62 7.99
N THR A 62 10.79 -7.34 9.28
CA THR A 62 9.95 -6.27 9.79
C THR A 62 10.44 -5.00 9.09
N GLU A 63 9.85 -4.67 7.93
CA GLU A 63 10.08 -3.38 7.27
C GLU A 63 9.51 -2.33 8.22
N VAL A 64 10.37 -1.76 9.06
CA VAL A 64 10.07 -0.54 9.81
C VAL A 64 10.00 0.56 8.74
N ALA A 65 8.83 0.73 8.14
CA ALA A 65 8.54 1.70 7.09
C ALA A 65 8.51 3.15 7.65
N GLY A 66 9.53 3.51 8.43
CA GLY A 66 9.54 4.73 9.23
C GLY A 66 10.91 5.15 9.76
N GLU A 67 12.01 4.73 9.14
CA GLU A 67 13.30 5.42 9.31
C GLU A 67 13.52 6.41 8.17
N ALA A 68 14.02 7.59 8.52
CA ALA A 68 13.72 8.86 7.88
C ALA A 68 13.85 8.86 6.33
N LEU A 69 12.75 9.22 5.69
CA LEU A 69 12.62 9.42 4.27
C LEU A 69 12.28 10.88 4.01
N GLU A 70 13.05 11.52 3.13
CA GLU A 70 12.75 12.85 2.62
C GLU A 70 11.88 12.70 1.37
N MET A 71 10.84 13.55 1.28
CA MET A 71 9.96 13.61 0.11
C MET A 71 9.89 15.05 -0.39
N GLU A 72 10.08 15.21 -1.70
CA GLU A 72 9.88 16.48 -2.40
C GLU A 72 8.81 16.32 -3.47
N ASN A 73 7.89 17.30 -3.55
CA ASN A 73 6.91 17.40 -4.61
C ASN A 73 7.35 18.50 -5.60
N GLY A 74 7.26 18.22 -6.89
CA GLY A 74 7.58 19.19 -7.92
C GLY A 74 7.02 18.81 -9.28
N SER A 75 7.67 19.35 -10.31
CA SER A 75 7.39 19.03 -11.72
C SER A 75 8.71 18.76 -12.43
N GLY A 76 8.89 17.56 -12.97
CA GLY A 76 10.09 17.21 -13.72
C GLY A 76 10.00 15.79 -14.30
N PRO A 77 10.76 15.47 -15.34
CA PRO A 77 10.81 14.12 -15.89
C PRO A 77 11.47 13.15 -14.91
N VAL A 78 11.16 11.86 -15.06
CA VAL A 78 11.93 10.79 -14.40
C VAL A 78 13.26 10.63 -15.14
N PRO A 79 14.41 10.67 -14.46
CA PRO A 79 15.70 10.36 -15.07
C PRO A 79 15.74 8.93 -15.63
N HIS A 80 16.36 8.76 -16.80
CA HIS A 80 16.43 7.48 -17.52
C HIS A 80 17.81 6.79 -17.42
N ASP A 81 18.73 7.33 -16.63
CA ASP A 81 20.07 6.80 -16.39
C ASP A 81 20.10 5.65 -15.37
N GLY A 82 18.97 5.35 -14.72
CA GLY A 82 18.82 4.26 -13.76
C GLY A 82 17.78 3.20 -14.14
N VAL A 83 17.16 2.58 -13.13
CA VAL A 83 16.18 1.51 -13.31
C VAL A 83 14.77 2.09 -13.39
N LEU A 84 14.06 1.81 -14.50
CA LEU A 84 12.65 2.16 -14.66
C LEU A 84 11.74 1.00 -14.23
N PHE A 85 10.89 1.25 -13.23
CA PHE A 85 9.87 0.30 -12.76
C PHE A 85 8.57 0.41 -13.54
N ILE A 86 8.20 1.63 -13.93
CA ILE A 86 7.05 1.92 -14.78
C ILE A 86 7.58 2.71 -15.96
N ARG A 87 7.51 2.13 -17.17
CA ARG A 87 7.98 2.76 -18.41
C ARG A 87 6.81 3.46 -19.09
N GLU A 88 6.73 4.78 -18.94
CA GLU A 88 5.76 5.68 -19.58
C GLU A 88 4.38 5.04 -19.83
N MET A 89 3.74 4.57 -18.76
CA MET A 89 2.51 3.81 -18.88
C MET A 89 1.32 4.77 -18.97
N ARG A 90 0.59 4.72 -20.10
CA ARG A 90 -0.64 5.49 -20.28
C ARG A 90 -1.87 4.66 -19.96
N GLN A 91 -2.68 5.13 -19.01
CA GLN A 91 -3.95 4.51 -18.63
C GLN A 91 -5.12 5.43 -19.03
N ARG A 92 -6.13 4.87 -19.70
CA ARG A 92 -7.36 5.59 -20.07
C ARG A 92 -8.61 4.80 -19.73
N GLY A 93 -9.71 5.50 -19.44
CA GLY A 93 -11.03 4.90 -19.25
C GLY A 93 -11.58 5.08 -17.83
N GLY A 94 -12.57 4.28 -17.46
CA GLY A 94 -13.12 4.30 -16.10
C GLY A 94 -12.20 3.60 -15.09
N GLY A 95 -12.28 4.01 -13.82
CA GLY A 95 -11.51 3.43 -12.72
C GLY A 95 -10.26 4.22 -12.36
N GLY A 96 -9.25 3.50 -11.85
CA GLY A 96 -7.98 4.07 -11.39
C GLY A 96 -6.77 3.34 -11.96
N PHE A 97 -5.59 3.77 -11.55
CA PHE A 97 -4.32 3.14 -11.81
C PHE A 97 -3.71 2.63 -10.51
N LYS A 98 -3.13 1.44 -10.56
CA LYS A 98 -2.40 0.84 -9.44
C LYS A 98 -1.20 0.07 -9.98
N ASN A 99 -0.02 0.35 -9.45
CA ASN A 99 1.19 -0.41 -9.74
C ASN A 99 2.01 -0.62 -8.47
N THR A 100 2.73 -1.73 -8.39
CA THR A 100 3.57 -2.11 -7.25
C THR A 100 4.94 -2.55 -7.75
N PHE A 101 6.00 -2.09 -7.11
CA PHE A 101 7.37 -2.46 -7.43
C PHE A 101 8.25 -2.43 -6.18
N THR A 102 9.43 -3.03 -6.25
CA THR A 102 10.40 -3.06 -5.16
C THR A 102 11.67 -2.38 -5.61
N THR A 103 12.14 -1.41 -4.83
CA THR A 103 13.43 -0.76 -5.04
C THR A 103 14.54 -1.54 -4.36
N VAL A 104 15.75 -1.47 -4.92
CA VAL A 104 16.94 -2.14 -4.38
C VAL A 104 18.02 -1.08 -4.19
N PRO A 105 18.70 -0.99 -3.04
CA PRO A 105 19.69 0.04 -2.75
C PRO A 105 20.70 0.32 -3.88
N ASP A 106 21.17 -0.73 -4.54
CA ASP A 106 22.21 -0.67 -5.57
C ASP A 106 21.76 0.01 -6.88
N TYR A 107 20.46 0.23 -7.08
CA TYR A 107 19.92 0.84 -8.30
C TYR A 107 19.86 2.35 -8.25
N GLY A 108 20.13 2.96 -7.09
CA GLY A 108 20.07 4.41 -6.95
C GLY A 108 19.67 4.87 -5.55
N LYS A 109 19.88 6.15 -5.27
CA LYS A 109 19.55 6.79 -3.99
C LYS A 109 18.21 7.51 -4.00
N GLU A 110 17.70 7.82 -5.18
CA GLU A 110 16.46 8.54 -5.38
C GLU A 110 15.44 7.66 -6.07
N LEU A 111 14.18 7.75 -5.65
CA LEU A 111 13.05 7.23 -6.40
C LEU A 111 12.23 8.43 -6.86
N VAL A 112 12.05 8.56 -8.17
CA VAL A 112 11.24 9.62 -8.77
C VAL A 112 10.03 8.97 -9.43
N ILE A 113 8.85 9.47 -9.07
CA ILE A 113 7.57 9.03 -9.59
C ILE A 113 6.88 10.24 -10.21
N GLN A 114 6.67 10.19 -11.53
CA GLN A 114 5.92 11.20 -12.26
C GLN A 114 4.53 10.68 -12.62
N ILE A 115 3.52 11.52 -12.36
CA ILE A 115 2.14 11.28 -12.71
C ILE A 115 1.65 12.51 -13.46
N LYS A 116 1.20 12.34 -14.71
CA LYS A 116 0.64 13.39 -15.54
C LYS A 116 -0.83 13.14 -15.79
N ASN A 117 -1.67 14.13 -15.54
CA ASN A 117 -3.07 14.11 -15.94
C ASN A 117 -3.17 14.66 -17.38
N ASN A 118 -3.31 13.76 -18.35
CA ASN A 118 -3.50 14.13 -19.76
C ASN A 118 -4.96 14.47 -20.09
N GLY A 119 -5.88 14.27 -19.15
CA GLY A 119 -7.27 14.61 -19.29
C GLY A 119 -7.46 16.11 -19.52
N SER A 120 -8.46 16.47 -20.32
CA SER A 120 -8.87 17.86 -20.52
C SER A 120 -9.84 18.36 -19.43
N GLN A 121 -10.38 17.44 -18.61
CA GLN A 121 -11.34 17.70 -17.55
C GLN A 121 -11.11 16.72 -16.39
N GLY A 122 -11.48 17.15 -15.18
CA GLY A 122 -11.44 16.33 -13.97
C GLY A 122 -10.06 16.23 -13.31
N THR A 123 -10.05 16.33 -11.98
CA THR A 123 -8.84 16.21 -11.16
C THR A 123 -8.62 14.76 -10.77
N VAL A 124 -7.43 14.23 -11.01
CA VAL A 124 -7.03 12.92 -10.49
C VAL A 124 -6.32 13.10 -9.16
N ILE A 125 -6.43 12.11 -8.29
CA ILE A 125 -5.84 12.12 -6.95
C ILE A 125 -4.81 11.00 -6.89
N ALA A 126 -3.58 11.34 -6.54
CA ALA A 126 -2.44 10.44 -6.50
C ALA A 126 -1.95 10.20 -5.07
N ASN A 127 -1.66 8.95 -4.72
CA ASN A 127 -0.99 8.55 -3.49
C ASN A 127 0.15 7.56 -3.79
N VAL A 128 1.19 7.64 -2.98
CA VAL A 128 2.32 6.71 -3.00
C VAL A 128 2.42 6.10 -1.61
N THR A 129 2.65 4.79 -1.56
CA THR A 129 2.82 4.07 -0.29
C THR A 129 4.08 3.22 -0.34
N ARG A 130 4.78 3.12 0.80
CA ARG A 130 5.92 2.20 1.01
C ARG A 130 5.58 1.28 2.17
N GLY A 131 5.51 -0.02 1.93
CA GLY A 131 5.01 -0.99 2.91
C GLY A 131 3.61 -0.59 3.39
N SER A 132 3.47 -0.27 4.68
CA SER A 132 2.24 0.23 5.30
C SER A 132 2.18 1.76 5.44
N HIS A 133 3.23 2.49 5.07
CA HIS A 133 3.29 3.94 5.20
C HIS A 133 2.70 4.63 3.97
N GLU A 134 1.87 5.64 4.18
CA GLU A 134 1.27 6.46 3.11
C GLU A 134 1.87 7.87 3.09
N TYR A 135 2.22 8.36 1.90
CA TYR A 135 2.80 9.69 1.71
C TYR A 135 1.75 10.77 1.40
N GLY A 136 0.47 10.47 1.65
CA GLY A 136 -0.65 11.40 1.47
C GLY A 136 -1.12 11.55 0.02
N PHE A 137 -2.38 11.97 -0.12
CA PHE A 137 -3.03 12.21 -1.39
C PHE A 137 -2.72 13.61 -1.93
N VAL A 138 -2.47 13.74 -3.24
CA VAL A 138 -2.26 15.02 -3.92
C VAL A 138 -3.10 15.06 -5.19
N ASP A 139 -3.77 16.19 -5.37
CA ASP A 139 -4.55 16.52 -6.56
C ASP A 139 -3.64 16.86 -7.75
N VAL A 140 -3.97 16.31 -8.91
CA VAL A 140 -3.32 16.61 -10.19
C VAL A 140 -4.39 17.10 -11.16
N LYS A 141 -4.42 18.42 -11.39
CA LYS A 141 -5.42 19.06 -12.26
C LYS A 141 -5.24 18.65 -13.72
N PRO A 142 -6.27 18.83 -14.56
CA PRO A 142 -6.16 18.62 -16.01
C PRO A 142 -4.93 19.29 -16.63
N GLY A 143 -4.15 18.54 -17.38
CA GLY A 143 -2.94 19.03 -18.05
C GLY A 143 -1.70 19.19 -17.16
N GLU A 144 -1.83 19.05 -15.84
CA GLU A 144 -0.72 19.18 -14.89
C GLU A 144 0.00 17.84 -14.66
N SER A 145 1.19 17.95 -14.07
CA SER A 145 2.01 16.81 -13.65
C SER A 145 2.43 16.97 -12.20
N LEU A 146 2.39 15.86 -11.46
CA LEU A 146 2.99 15.68 -10.15
C LEU A 146 4.25 14.85 -10.28
N THR A 147 5.36 15.33 -9.73
CA THR A 147 6.58 14.55 -9.54
C THR A 147 6.83 14.42 -8.04
N ARG A 148 7.01 13.19 -7.55
CA ARG A 148 7.44 12.93 -6.19
C ARG A 148 8.80 12.29 -6.19
N THR A 149 9.74 12.93 -5.51
CA THR A 149 11.11 12.44 -5.31
C THR A 149 11.25 11.99 -3.88
N PHE A 150 11.75 10.78 -3.69
CA PHE A 150 12.00 10.18 -2.39
C PHE A 150 13.49 9.95 -2.20
N ARG A 151 14.00 10.17 -0.99
CA ARG A 151 15.40 9.91 -0.59
C ARG A 151 15.46 9.31 0.81
N MET A 152 16.33 8.34 1.03
CA MET A 152 16.64 7.88 2.39
C MET A 152 17.57 8.88 3.06
N SER A 153 17.27 9.32 4.28
CA SER A 153 18.08 10.33 4.99
C SER A 153 19.46 9.82 5.39
N ASP A 154 19.64 8.50 5.49
CA ASP A 154 20.89 7.85 5.85
C ASP A 154 21.81 7.61 4.63
N GLY A 155 21.34 7.90 3.41
CA GLY A 155 22.08 7.70 2.17
C GLY A 155 22.28 6.22 1.77
N SER A 156 21.57 5.28 2.40
CA SER A 156 21.71 3.83 2.21
C SER A 156 21.26 3.30 0.84
N GLY A 157 20.73 4.17 -0.02
CA GLY A 157 20.12 3.77 -1.30
C GLY A 157 18.63 3.51 -1.13
N MET A 158 17.86 3.64 -2.22
CA MET A 158 16.41 3.51 -2.14
C MET A 158 16.00 2.04 -2.01
N THR A 159 15.16 1.73 -1.02
CA THR A 159 14.72 0.35 -0.72
C THR A 159 13.25 0.32 -0.28
N GLY A 160 12.64 -0.86 -0.36
CA GLY A 160 11.29 -1.11 0.14
C GLY A 160 10.27 -1.48 -0.95
N HIS A 161 9.07 -1.80 -0.49
CA HIS A 161 7.95 -2.18 -1.34
C HIS A 161 7.06 -0.98 -1.62
N TRP A 162 7.04 -0.52 -2.86
CA TRP A 162 6.34 0.68 -3.28
C TRP A 162 5.05 0.36 -4.01
N LYS A 163 4.07 1.24 -3.85
CA LYS A 163 2.82 1.22 -4.60
C LYS A 163 2.42 2.64 -4.97
N VAL A 164 2.08 2.80 -6.25
CA VAL A 164 1.52 4.04 -6.81
C VAL A 164 0.05 3.80 -7.08
N TYR A 165 -0.79 4.73 -6.62
CA TYR A 165 -2.23 4.69 -6.79
C TYR A 165 -2.72 6.03 -7.33
N VAL A 166 -3.53 6.00 -8.38
CA VAL A 166 -4.18 7.20 -8.95
C VAL A 166 -5.66 6.90 -9.17
N THR A 167 -6.54 7.79 -8.74
CA THR A 167 -8.00 7.63 -8.86
C THR A 167 -8.67 8.96 -9.10
N THR A 168 -9.99 8.95 -9.25
CA THR A 168 -10.86 10.13 -9.25
C THR A 168 -11.82 10.06 -8.07
N GLU A 169 -12.25 11.21 -7.56
CA GLU A 169 -13.24 11.30 -6.48
C GLU A 169 -14.67 11.14 -6.98
N ASP A 170 -14.95 11.71 -8.15
CA ASP A 170 -16.27 11.77 -8.81
C ASP A 170 -16.51 10.63 -9.81
N GLY A 171 -15.53 9.73 -10.00
CA GLY A 171 -15.61 8.60 -10.92
C GLY A 171 -15.50 8.97 -12.40
N HIS A 172 -15.05 10.18 -12.76
CA HIS A 172 -14.80 10.51 -14.18
C HIS A 172 -13.73 9.60 -14.79
N LYS A 173 -13.73 9.52 -16.13
CA LYS A 173 -12.75 8.72 -16.87
C LYS A 173 -11.36 9.35 -16.76
N ILE A 174 -10.37 8.55 -16.37
CA ILE A 174 -8.97 8.98 -16.33
C ILE A 174 -8.35 8.96 -17.73
N ASP A 175 -7.39 9.86 -17.95
CA ASP A 175 -6.35 9.75 -18.98
C ASP A 175 -5.05 10.24 -18.34
N ILE A 176 -4.21 9.30 -17.91
CA ILE A 176 -2.99 9.61 -17.17
C ILE A 176 -1.77 8.93 -17.80
N SER A 177 -0.60 9.53 -17.64
CA SER A 177 0.69 8.89 -17.86
C SER A 177 1.41 8.76 -16.54
N VAL A 178 1.95 7.58 -16.25
CA VAL A 178 2.72 7.31 -15.03
C VAL A 178 4.08 6.76 -15.41
N GLU A 179 5.12 7.30 -14.78
CA GLU A 179 6.48 6.83 -14.89
C GLU A 179 7.12 6.77 -13.50
N ALA A 180 7.96 5.76 -13.26
CA ALA A 180 8.66 5.62 -12.01
C ALA A 180 10.04 5.00 -12.25
N GLY A 181 11.07 5.59 -11.66
CA GLY A 181 12.44 5.14 -11.79
C GLY A 181 13.30 5.47 -10.58
N GLN A 182 14.35 4.69 -10.42
CA GLN A 182 15.37 4.85 -9.38
C GLN A 182 16.73 5.14 -10.01
N HIS A 183 17.48 6.08 -9.41
CA HIS A 183 18.79 6.57 -9.87
C HIS A 183 19.65 7.06 -8.69
#